data_AF-A0A662CLH1-F1
#
_entry.id   AF-A0A662CLH1-F1
#
_cell.length_a   1.000
_cell.length_b   1.000
_cell.length_c   1.000
_cell.angle_alpha   90.00
_cell.angle_beta   90.00
_cell.angle_gamma   90.00
#
_symmetry.space_group_name_H-M   'P 1'
#
loop_
_entity.id
_entity.type
_entity.pdbx_description
1 polymer ?
#
loop_
_entity_poly.entity_id
_entity_poly.type
_entity_poly.pdbx_seq_one_letter_code
_entity_poly.pdbx_strand_id
1 'polypeptide(L)'
;IGLLKISSKIGPSLSYSPAEHLVFDVFVKAKIPWVAGIAIISEVDEEYYLAKPGFGVATGINVRYRFLMLGFEYNSDKMKFENQDHPGQYFGNVGDDSDKTPMPSLSFTFGFSF
;
A
#
# COMPACT_ATOMS: atom_id res chain seq x y z
N ILE A 1 -3.86 -12.30 11.85
CA ILE A 1 -3.32 -10.94 11.59
C ILE A 1 -4.05 -10.36 10.39
N GLY A 2 -4.75 -9.24 10.57
CA GLY A 2 -5.40 -8.50 9.49
C GLY A 2 -4.92 -7.04 9.47
N LEU A 3 -4.49 -6.55 8.31
CA LEU A 3 -4.12 -5.15 8.08
C LEU A 3 -5.22 -4.47 7.24
N LEU A 4 -5.85 -3.45 7.80
CA LEU A 4 -6.75 -2.56 7.09
C LEU A 4 -6.05 -1.23 6.83
N LYS A 5 -6.14 -0.73 5.60
CA LYS A 5 -5.47 0.51 5.19
C LYS A 5 -6.31 1.30 4.21
N ILE A 6 -6.52 2.57 4.53
CA ILE A 6 -7.16 3.56 3.68
C ILE A 6 -6.09 4.54 3.19
N SER A 7 -6.00 4.72 1.87
CA SER A 7 -5.01 5.62 1.26
C SER A 7 -5.52 6.24 -0.02
N SER A 8 -5.05 7.46 -0.30
CA SER A 8 -5.21 8.13 -1.58
C SER A 8 -3.90 8.11 -2.36
N LYS A 9 -4.00 8.14 -3.70
CA LYS A 9 -2.86 8.20 -4.61
C LYS A 9 -3.11 9.25 -5.68
N ILE A 10 -2.11 10.08 -5.96
CA ILE A 10 -2.16 11.08 -7.03
C ILE A 10 -0.79 11.20 -7.69
N GLY A 11 -0.77 11.35 -9.01
CA GLY A 11 0.47 11.57 -9.74
C GLY A 11 0.34 11.32 -11.24
N PRO A 12 1.41 11.61 -11.99
CA PRO A 12 1.43 11.45 -13.43
C PRO A 12 1.42 9.98 -13.87
N SER A 13 0.92 9.77 -15.09
CA SER A 13 1.05 8.52 -15.83
C SER A 13 1.45 8.82 -17.27
N LEU A 14 2.35 8.01 -17.81
CA LEU A 14 2.72 8.04 -19.22
C LEU A 14 2.07 6.85 -19.92
N SER A 15 1.32 7.13 -20.97
CA SER A 15 0.59 6.12 -21.75
C SER A 15 1.20 5.96 -23.13
N TYR A 16 1.37 4.71 -23.57
CA TYR A 16 1.87 4.36 -24.90
C TYR A 16 0.99 3.29 -25.55
N SER A 17 0.58 3.50 -26.79
CA SER A 17 -0.33 2.62 -27.53
C SER A 17 0.37 2.12 -28.81
N PRO A 18 1.06 0.97 -28.79
CA PRO A 18 1.75 0.45 -29.97
C PRO A 18 0.81 -0.15 -31.02
N ALA A 19 -0.41 -0.54 -30.61
CA ALA A 19 -1.41 -1.14 -31.48
C ALA A 19 -2.81 -0.65 -31.10
N GLU A 20 -3.76 -0.88 -31.99
CA GLU A 20 -5.17 -0.60 -31.72
C GLU A 20 -5.64 -1.41 -30.50
N HIS A 21 -6.31 -0.73 -29.57
CA HIS A 21 -6.83 -1.29 -28.31
C HIS A 21 -5.79 -1.75 -27.29
N LEU A 22 -4.48 -1.71 -27.56
CA LEU A 22 -3.43 -2.08 -26.61
C LEU A 22 -2.75 -0.83 -26.07
N VAL A 23 -2.89 -0.57 -24.77
CA VAL A 23 -2.30 0.58 -24.09
C VAL A 23 -1.46 0.12 -22.91
N PHE A 24 -0.23 0.63 -22.83
CA PHE A 24 0.66 0.49 -21.69
C PHE A 24 0.70 1.80 -20.93
N ASP A 25 0.43 1.77 -19.62
CA ASP A 25 0.52 2.94 -18.75
C ASP A 25 1.56 2.70 -17.68
N VAL A 26 2.62 3.50 -17.67
CA VAL A 26 3.59 3.53 -16.56
C VAL A 26 3.26 4.72 -15.68
N PHE A 27 3.20 4.53 -14.36
CA PHE A 27 2.83 5.59 -13.44
C PHE A 27 3.74 5.67 -12.23
N VAL A 28 3.86 6.89 -11.72
CA VAL A 28 4.49 7.20 -10.43
C VAL A 28 3.51 8.10 -9.69
N LYS A 29 3.04 7.66 -8.53
CA LYS A 29 2.03 8.35 -7.74
C LYS A 29 2.53 8.59 -6.33
N ALA A 30 2.37 9.81 -5.84
CA ALA A 30 2.45 10.09 -4.41
C ALA A 30 1.26 9.40 -3.73
N LYS A 31 1.53 8.67 -2.66
CA LYS A 31 0.54 7.94 -1.87
C LYS A 31 0.46 8.56 -0.48
N ILE A 32 -0.73 9.00 -0.10
CA ILE A 32 -1.04 9.52 1.22
C ILE A 32 -1.96 8.50 1.90
N PRO A 33 -1.42 7.62 2.74
CA PRO A 33 -2.24 6.79 3.58
C PRO A 33 -2.79 7.59 4.77
N TRP A 34 -4.10 7.52 4.96
CA TRP A 34 -4.86 8.32 5.94
C TRP A 34 -4.98 7.60 7.27
N VAL A 35 -5.39 6.34 7.21
CA VAL A 35 -5.64 5.48 8.38
C VAL A 35 -5.19 4.08 8.02
N ALA A 36 -4.38 3.48 8.89
CA ALA A 36 -4.09 2.05 8.79
C ALA A 36 -4.10 1.42 10.19
N GLY A 37 -4.61 0.20 10.29
CA GLY A 37 -4.70 -0.55 11.53
C GLY A 37 -4.36 -2.01 11.31
N ILE A 38 -3.59 -2.59 12.23
CA ILE A 38 -3.28 -4.02 12.27
C ILE A 38 -3.93 -4.60 13.52
N ALA A 39 -4.71 -5.65 13.34
CA ALA A 39 -5.22 -6.48 14.42
C ALA A 39 -4.49 -7.83 14.41
N ILE A 40 -3.81 -8.15 15.51
CA ILE A 40 -3.24 -9.48 15.76
C ILE A 40 -4.20 -10.18 16.71
N ILE A 41 -4.89 -11.20 16.21
CA ILE A 41 -5.72 -12.07 17.03
C ILE A 41 -4.89 -13.32 17.32
N SER A 42 -4.55 -13.51 18.59
CA SER A 42 -3.91 -14.70 19.14
C SER A 42 -4.85 -15.37 20.13
N GLU A 43 -4.67 -16.67 20.43
CA GLU A 43 -5.53 -17.40 21.38
C GLU A 43 -5.45 -16.88 22.82
N VAL A 44 -4.49 -16.00 23.12
CA VAL A 44 -4.15 -15.55 24.48
C VAL A 44 -4.32 -14.04 24.67
N ASP A 45 -4.07 -13.23 23.64
CA ASP A 45 -4.19 -11.76 23.68
C ASP A 45 -4.57 -11.18 22.31
N GLU A 46 -5.33 -10.08 22.32
CA GLU A 46 -5.64 -9.24 21.16
C GLU A 46 -4.80 -7.96 21.22
N GLU A 47 -3.91 -7.75 20.25
CA GLU A 47 -3.12 -6.51 20.15
C GLU A 47 -3.57 -5.68 18.95
N TYR A 48 -3.78 -4.39 19.20
CA TYR A 48 -4.21 -3.41 18.20
C TYR A 48 -3.12 -2.38 17.95
N TYR A 49 -2.71 -2.26 16.68
CA TYR A 49 -1.75 -1.25 16.26
C TYR A 49 -2.41 -0.27 15.28
N LEU A 50 -2.23 1.03 15.51
CA LEU A 50 -2.70 2.09 14.62
C LEU A 50 -1.53 2.89 14.05
N ALA A 51 -1.62 3.24 12.77
CA ALA A 51 -0.67 4.13 12.13
C ALA A 51 -1.29 5.51 11.87
N LYS A 52 -0.51 6.55 12.18
CA LYS A 52 -0.81 7.94 11.80
C LYS A 52 -0.64 8.15 10.29
N PRO A 53 -1.24 9.21 9.72
CA PRO A 53 -1.04 9.55 8.31
C PRO A 53 0.44 9.58 7.95
N GLY A 54 0.77 9.00 6.80
CA GLY A 54 2.14 8.89 6.32
C GLY A 54 2.30 9.39 4.90
N PHE A 55 3.49 9.19 4.35
CA PHE A 55 3.77 9.39 2.94
C PHE A 55 4.39 8.14 2.33
N GLY A 56 4.07 7.90 1.07
CA GLY A 56 4.62 6.81 0.29
C GLY A 56 4.65 7.15 -1.18
N VAL A 57 5.27 6.26 -1.95
CA VAL A 57 5.29 6.33 -3.41
C VAL A 57 4.74 5.02 -3.95
N ALA A 58 3.86 5.10 -4.94
CA ALA A 58 3.37 3.97 -5.69
C ALA A 58 3.87 4.06 -7.13
N THR A 59 4.59 3.05 -7.58
CA THR A 59 5.06 2.93 -8.96
C THR A 59 4.46 1.69 -9.58
N GLY A 60 4.06 1.76 -10.84
CA GLY A 60 3.43 0.61 -11.46
C GLY A 60 3.24 0.73 -12.95
N ILE A 61 2.76 -0.38 -13.50
CA ILE A 61 2.47 -0.54 -14.91
C ILE A 61 1.07 -1.13 -15.04
N ASN A 62 0.24 -0.52 -15.87
CA ASN A 62 -1.01 -1.11 -16.34
C ASN A 62 -0.88 -1.48 -17.81
N VAL A 63 -1.44 -2.63 -18.16
CA VAL A 63 -1.62 -3.08 -19.54
C VAL A 63 -3.12 -3.17 -19.76
N ARG A 64 -3.61 -2.39 -20.72
CA ARG A 64 -5.02 -2.38 -21.12
C ARG A 64 -5.14 -2.97 -22.51
N TYR A 65 -6.05 -3.93 -22.66
CA TYR A 65 -6.44 -4.48 -23.94
C TYR A 65 -7.96 -4.41 -24.09
N ARG A 66 -8.45 -3.53 -24.97
CA ARG A 66 -9.88 -3.17 -25.08
C ARG A 66 -10.42 -2.77 -23.71
N PHE A 67 -11.34 -3.58 -23.18
CA PHE A 67 -11.97 -3.36 -21.88
C PHE A 67 -11.21 -4.02 -20.73
N LEU A 68 -10.21 -4.86 -20.99
CA LEU A 68 -9.48 -5.59 -19.96
C LEU A 68 -8.30 -4.77 -19.46
N MET A 69 -8.09 -4.71 -18.15
CA MET A 69 -6.91 -4.10 -17.52
C MET A 69 -6.21 -5.10 -16.59
N LEU A 70 -4.90 -5.24 -16.78
CA LEU A 70 -3.98 -5.88 -15.84
C LEU A 70 -3.04 -4.83 -15.29
N GLY A 71 -2.81 -4.83 -13.98
CA GLY A 71 -1.95 -3.85 -13.31
C GLY A 71 -1.02 -4.50 -12.32
N PHE A 72 0.23 -4.04 -12.31
CA PHE A 72 1.21 -4.37 -11.28
C PHE A 72 1.67 -3.07 -10.64
N GLU A 73 1.61 -3.01 -9.32
CA GLU A 73 1.96 -1.82 -8.56
C GLU A 73 2.82 -2.19 -7.36
N TYR A 74 3.94 -1.49 -7.23
CA TYR A 74 4.78 -1.48 -6.05
C TYR A 74 4.46 -0.25 -5.20
N ASN A 75 4.22 -0.46 -3.91
CA ASN A 75 3.92 0.58 -2.95
C ASN A 75 5.03 0.63 -1.90
N SER A 76 5.78 1.73 -1.85
CA SER A 76 6.73 2.01 -0.79
C SER A 76 6.06 2.86 0.28
N ASP A 77 5.37 2.22 1.22
CA ASP A 77 4.69 2.88 2.33
C ASP A 77 5.61 3.06 3.54
N LYS A 78 5.67 4.29 4.08
CA LYS A 78 6.41 4.62 5.31
C LYS A 78 5.44 4.96 6.44
N MET A 79 4.65 3.98 6.88
CA MET A 79 3.72 4.14 8.01
C MET A 79 4.24 3.38 9.21
N LYS A 80 4.43 4.07 10.34
CA LYS A 80 4.75 3.45 11.62
C LYS A 80 3.46 3.07 12.34
N PHE A 81 3.33 1.81 12.71
CA PHE A 81 2.17 1.28 13.44
C PHE A 81 2.51 1.22 14.94
N GLU A 82 1.79 1.98 15.76
CA GLU A 82 2.00 2.06 17.21
C GLU A 82 0.92 1.26 17.96
N ASN A 83 1.32 0.52 19.00
CA ASN A 83 0.42 -0.25 19.85
C ASN A 83 -0.51 0.71 20.64
N GLN A 84 -1.81 0.42 20.68
CA GLN A 84 -2.79 1.21 21.42
C GLN A 84 -2.67 1.05 22.94
N ASP A 85 -2.40 -0.16 23.41
CA ASP A 85 -2.36 -0.50 24.83
C ASP A 85 -0.98 -0.20 25.45
N HIS A 86 0.06 -0.12 24.61
CA HIS A 86 1.43 0.18 25.01
C HIS A 86 2.06 1.27 24.14
N PRO A 87 1.80 2.57 24.45
CA PRO A 87 2.39 3.69 23.72
C PRO A 87 3.92 3.62 23.66
N GLY A 88 4.50 3.91 22.50
CA GLY A 88 5.94 3.77 22.24
C GLY A 88 6.39 2.38 21.77
N GLN A 89 5.52 1.36 21.77
CA GLN A 89 5.79 0.09 21.10
C GLN A 89 5.30 0.14 19.65
N TYR A 90 6.19 -0.18 18.70
CA TYR A 90 5.86 -0.19 17.28
C TYR A 90 5.83 -1.62 16.73
N PHE A 91 4.90 -1.88 15.81
CA PHE A 91 4.77 -3.18 15.15
C PHE A 91 6.08 -3.55 14.43
N GLY A 92 6.61 -4.74 14.70
CA GLY A 92 7.89 -5.21 14.14
C GLY A 92 9.13 -4.85 14.96
N ASN A 93 8.96 -4.29 16.17
CA ASN A 93 10.05 -3.88 17.05
C ASN A 93 10.11 -4.67 18.38
N VAL A 94 9.85 -5.99 18.35
CA VAL A 94 9.93 -6.83 19.56
C VAL A 94 11.40 -7.00 19.97
N GLY A 95 11.89 -6.13 20.84
CA GLY A 95 13.18 -6.28 21.54
C GLY A 95 14.38 -5.47 21.02
N ASP A 96 14.19 -4.39 20.25
CA ASP A 96 15.31 -3.54 19.79
C ASP A 96 14.92 -2.04 19.78
N ASP A 97 15.85 -1.13 20.07
CA ASP A 97 15.61 0.34 20.15
C ASP A 97 15.58 1.01 18.75
N SER A 98 15.08 0.30 17.73
CA SER A 98 15.14 0.71 16.32
C SER A 98 13.79 1.17 15.76
N ASP A 99 13.84 2.27 15.02
CA ASP A 99 12.74 3.04 14.47
C ASP A 99 11.99 2.34 13.28
N LYS A 100 11.31 1.20 13.49
CA LYS A 100 10.76 0.38 12.37
C LYS A 100 9.23 0.26 12.28
N THR A 101 8.68 0.62 11.11
CA THR A 101 8.19 -0.37 10.10
C THR A 101 7.90 0.32 8.75
N PRO A 102 8.73 0.16 7.71
CA PRO A 102 8.31 0.33 6.33
C PRO A 102 7.75 -1.00 5.81
N MET A 103 6.50 -1.00 5.34
CA MET A 103 5.82 -2.18 4.79
C MET A 103 5.62 -1.98 3.29
N PRO A 104 6.64 -2.25 2.47
CA PRO A 104 6.42 -2.25 1.04
C PRO A 104 5.43 -3.34 0.67
N SER A 105 4.53 -3.04 -0.27
CA SER A 105 3.57 -4.02 -0.78
C SER A 105 3.57 -4.06 -2.29
N LEU A 106 3.34 -5.26 -2.82
CA LEU A 106 3.07 -5.48 -4.23
C LEU A 106 1.57 -5.71 -4.37
N SER A 107 0.96 -5.06 -5.36
CA SER A 107 -0.46 -5.18 -5.67
C SER A 107 -0.60 -5.61 -7.12
N PHE A 108 -1.46 -6.60 -7.31
CA PHE A 108 -1.91 -7.03 -8.62
C PHE A 108 -3.37 -6.59 -8.80
N THR A 109 -3.68 -5.98 -9.93
CA THR A 109 -5.01 -5.50 -10.26
C THR A 109 -5.48 -6.21 -11.52
N PHE A 110 -6.66 -6.81 -11.44
CA PHE A 110 -7.42 -7.28 -12.59
C PHE A 110 -8.73 -6.48 -12.62
N GLY A 111 -9.06 -5.88 -13.76
CA GLY A 111 -10.24 -5.04 -13.84
C GLY A 111 -10.71 -4.79 -15.25
N PHE A 112 -11.80 -4.04 -15.34
CA PHE A 112 -12.38 -3.58 -16.59
C PHE A 112 -12.24 -2.06 -16.71
N SER A 113 -11.85 -1.59 -17.90
CA SER A 113 -11.77 -0.18 -18.28
C SER A 113 -12.80 0.06 -19.37
N PHE A 114 -13.72 1.00 -19.17
CA PHE A 114 -14.76 1.36 -20.15
C PHE A 114 -14.47 2.74 -20.76
#